data_AF-A0A941JJU8-F1
#
_entry.id   AF-A0A941JJU8-F1
#
_cell.length_a   1.000
_cell.length_b   1.000
_cell.length_c   1.000
_cell.angle_alpha   90.00
_cell.angle_beta   90.00
_cell.angle_gamma   90.00
#
_symmetry.space_group_name_H-M   'P 1'
#
loop_
_entity.id
_entity.type
_entity.pdbx_description
1 polymer ?
#
loop_
_entity_poly.entity_id
_entity_poly.type
_entity_poly.pdbx_seq_one_letter_code
_entity_poly.pdbx_strand_id
1 'polypeptide(L)' 'MKIQHSEPYTPLRARAYPAIGDQLDAIMKFASFLHESGQELPGPVLDWVVQCQGVKQRYPKPVQQPTVLSGGEG' A
#
# COMPACT_ATOMS: atom_id res chain seq x y z
N MET A 1 -13.60 33.06 -28.68
CA MET A 1 -14.11 31.91 -27.91
C MET A 1 -12.95 31.30 -27.13
N LYS A 2 -13.04 31.24 -25.80
CA LYS A 2 -12.08 30.50 -24.97
C LYS A 2 -12.65 29.09 -24.80
N ILE A 3 -12.04 28.10 -25.43
CA ILE A 3 -12.38 26.69 -25.21
C ILE A 3 -11.93 26.38 -23.78
N GLN A 4 -12.88 26.18 -22.86
CA GLN A 4 -12.56 25.71 -21.51
C GLN A 4 -12.20 24.24 -21.61
N HIS A 5 -10.90 23.93 -21.59
CA HIS A 5 -10.40 22.57 -21.48
C HIS A 5 -10.69 22.06 -20.06
N SER A 6 -11.87 21.46 -19.87
CA SER A 6 -12.20 20.73 -18.66
C SER A 6 -11.63 19.32 -18.82
N GLU A 7 -10.40 19.09 -18.32
CA GLU A 7 -9.93 17.72 -18.18
C GLU A 7 -10.85 16.97 -17.22
N PRO A 8 -11.36 15.78 -17.62
CA PRO A 8 -12.13 14.97 -16.69
C PRO A 8 -11.26 14.64 -15.47
N TYR A 9 -11.79 14.88 -14.28
CA TYR A 9 -11.05 14.71 -13.03
C TYR A 9 -10.69 13.24 -12.73
N THR A 10 -11.43 12.29 -13.30
CA THR A 10 -11.25 10.84 -13.11
C THR A 10 -9.86 10.36 -13.54
N PRO A 11 -9.39 10.58 -14.80
CA PRO A 11 -8.03 10.21 -15.20
C PRO A 11 -6.94 11.02 -14.50
N LEU A 12 -7.23 12.24 -14.02
CA LEU A 12 -6.30 13.01 -13.17
C LEU A 12 -6.07 12.34 -11.81
N ARG A 13 -7.12 11.80 -11.19
CA ARG A 13 -7.00 11.09 -9.91
C ARG A 13 -6.37 9.72 -10.06
N ALA A 14 -6.75 8.96 -11.09
CA ALA A 14 -6.22 7.61 -11.30
C ALA A 14 -4.68 7.59 -11.44
N ARG A 15 -4.10 8.60 -12.11
CA ARG A 15 -2.64 8.73 -12.26
C ARG A 15 -1.92 9.22 -11.00
N ALA A 16 -2.64 9.90 -10.10
CA ALA A 16 -2.08 10.54 -8.92
C ALA A 16 -2.17 9.67 -7.67
N TYR A 17 -3.13 8.73 -7.61
CA TYR A 17 -3.29 7.86 -6.46
C TYR A 17 -2.19 6.79 -6.40
N PRO A 18 -1.81 6.35 -5.19
CA PRO A 18 -0.90 5.21 -5.03
C PRO A 18 -1.46 3.98 -5.76
N ALA A 19 -0.61 3.00 -6.05
CA ALA A 19 -1.09 1.74 -6.61
C ALA A 19 -2.16 1.13 -5.69
N ILE A 20 -3.20 0.52 -6.27
CA ILE A 20 -4.33 0.00 -5.49
C ILE A 20 -3.88 -1.01 -4.41
N GLY A 21 -2.84 -1.80 -4.70
CA GLY A 21 -2.25 -2.73 -3.73
C GLY A 21 -1.66 -2.02 -2.51
N ASP A 22 -1.01 -0.86 -2.69
CA ASP A 22 -0.45 -0.09 -1.59
C ASP A 22 -1.55 0.57 -0.74
N GLN A 23 -2.62 1.03 -1.38
CA GLN A 23 -3.79 1.56 -0.68
C GLN A 23 -4.45 0.48 0.18
N LEU A 24 -4.64 -0.72 -0.36
CA LEU A 24 -5.20 -1.86 0.36
C LEU A 24 -4.28 -2.33 1.51
N ASP A 25 -2.96 -2.34 1.30
CA ASP A 25 -1.99 -2.66 2.37
C ASP A 25 -2.03 -1.62 3.50
N ALA A 26 -2.22 -0.33 3.17
CA ALA A 26 -2.39 0.73 4.17
C ALA A 26 -3.67 0.53 5.00
N ILE A 27 -4.79 0.17 4.36
CA ILE A 27 -6.05 -0.13 5.06
C ILE A 27 -5.89 -1.35 5.98
N MET A 28 -5.23 -2.41 5.52
CA MET A 28 -4.99 -3.61 6.33
C MET A 28 -4.12 -3.28 7.56
N LYS A 29 -3.05 -2.50 7.38
CA LYS A 29 -2.21 -2.03 8.50
C LYS A 29 -2.99 -1.17 9.48
N PHE A 30 -3.87 -0.30 8.98
CA PHE A 30 -4.73 0.54 9.83
C PHE A 30 -5.71 -0.31 10.66
N ALA A 31 -6.35 -1.30 10.04
CA ALA A 31 -7.19 -2.25 10.76
C ALA A 31 -6.41 -3.05 11.81
N SER A 32 -5.19 -3.48 11.49
CA SER A 32 -4.31 -4.18 12.44
C SER A 32 -3.99 -3.28 13.65
N PHE A 33 -3.60 -2.03 13.39
CA PHE A 33 -3.32 -1.04 14.43
C PHE A 33 -4.53 -0.77 15.33
N LEU A 34 -5.73 -0.62 14.76
CA LEU A 34 -6.95 -0.42 15.55
C LEU A 34 -7.21 -1.62 16.47
N HIS A 35 -7.11 -2.84 15.94
CA HIS A 35 -7.28 -4.05 16.75
C HIS A 35 -6.25 -4.13 17.89
N GLU A 36 -4.97 -3.88 17.58
CA GLU A 36 -3.88 -3.87 18.56
C GLU A 36 -4.06 -2.77 19.63
N SER A 37 -4.71 -1.66 19.29
CA SER A 37 -5.08 -0.60 20.23
C SER A 37 -6.29 -0.94 21.12
N GLY A 38 -6.85 -2.15 21.00
CA GLY A 38 -7.98 -2.62 21.81
C GLY A 38 -9.35 -2.20 21.26
N GLN A 39 -9.45 -1.69 20.04
CA GLN A 39 -10.74 -1.46 19.40
C GLN A 39 -11.35 -2.78 18.93
N GLU A 40 -12.64 -2.96 19.22
CA GLU A 40 -13.41 -4.06 18.66
C GLU A 40 -13.64 -3.80 17.17
N LEU A 41 -13.13 -4.71 16.33
CA LEU A 41 -13.40 -4.73 14.90
C LEU A 41 -14.33 -5.90 14.57
N PRO A 42 -15.16 -5.78 13.51
CA PRO A 42 -16.00 -6.88 13.07
C PRO A 42 -15.17 -8.11 12.71
N GLY A 43 -15.65 -9.31 13.06
CA GLY A 43 -14.98 -10.58 12.78
C GLY A 43 -14.46 -10.71 11.32
N PRO A 44 -15.27 -10.39 10.30
CA PRO A 44 -14.81 -10.44 8.91
C PRO A 44 -13.60 -9.55 8.59
N VAL A 45 -13.43 -8.43 9.29
CA VAL A 45 -12.27 -7.54 9.13
C VAL A 45 -11.02 -8.20 9.72
N LEU A 46 -11.15 -8.83 10.90
CA LEU A 46 -10.05 -9.56 11.53
C LEU A 46 -9.62 -10.76 10.69
N ASP A 47 -10.58 -11.53 10.18
CA ASP A 47 -10.32 -12.67 9.29
C ASP A 47 -9.57 -12.22 8.04
N TRP A 48 -9.98 -11.09 7.46
CA TRP A 48 -9.30 -10.50 6.31
C TRP A 48 -7.86 -10.07 6.63
N VAL A 49 -7.65 -9.41 7.77
CA VAL A 49 -6.30 -9.02 8.23
C VAL A 49 -5.41 -10.26 8.39
N VAL A 50 -5.90 -11.32 9.04
CA VAL A 50 -5.15 -12.58 9.24
C VAL A 50 -4.79 -13.22 7.89
N GLN A 51 -5.72 -13.28 6.95
CA GLN A 51 -5.47 -13.79 5.60
C GLN A 51 -4.38 -12.99 4.88
N CYS A 52 -4.47 -11.65 4.91
CA CYS A 52 -3.46 -10.78 4.31
C CYS A 52 -2.07 -10.97 4.94
N GLN A 53 -2.01 -11.08 6.27
CA GLN A 53 -0.76 -11.35 6.98
C GLN A 53 -0.18 -12.71 6.60
N GLY A 54 -1.00 -13.75 6.49
CA GLY A 54 -0.58 -15.08 6.03
C GLY A 54 0.03 -15.09 4.63
N VAL A 55 -0.56 -14.33 3.69
CA VAL A 55 0.01 -14.15 2.34
C VAL A 55 1.38 -13.48 2.42
N LYS A 56 1.53 -12.41 3.22
CA LYS A 56 2.79 -11.67 3.36
C LYS A 56 3.89 -12.50 4.03
N GLN A 57 3.52 -13.40 4.95
CA GLN A 57 4.46 -14.35 5.56
C GLN A 57 4.89 -15.43 4.57
N ARG A 58 3.97 -15.93 3.74
CA ARG A 58 4.27 -16.93 2.69
C ARG A 58 5.14 -16.35 1.56
N TYR A 59 4.96 -15.08 1.24
CA TYR A 59 5.69 -14.38 0.18
C TYR A 59 6.35 -13.11 0.73
N PRO A 60 7.46 -13.23 1.48
CA PRO A 60 8.12 -12.08 2.09
C PRO A 60 8.70 -11.16 1.00
N LYS A 61 8.65 -9.84 1.25
CA LYS A 61 9.34 -8.88 0.37
C LYS A 61 10.85 -9.14 0.44
N PRO A 62 11.54 -9.23 -0.72
CA PRO A 62 12.99 -9.32 -0.72
C PRO A 62 13.58 -8.14 0.06
N VAL A 63 14.44 -8.44 1.02
CA VAL A 63 15.24 -7.41 1.67
C VAL A 63 16.19 -6.90 0.59
N GLN A 64 15.97 -5.69 0.08
CA GLN A 64 16.94 -5.08 -0.81
C GLN A 64 18.25 -4.96 -0.03
N GLN A 65 19.26 -5.76 -0.41
CA GLN A 65 20.59 -5.57 0.14
C GLN A 65 21.04 -4.16 -0.26
N PRO A 66 21.55 -3.34 0.68
CA PRO A 66 22.09 -2.04 0.33
C PRO A 66 23.15 -2.29 -0.74
N THR A 67 22.96 -1.72 -1.93
CA THR A 67 23.94 -1.76 -3.00
C THR A 67 25.22 -1.17 -2.43
N VAL A 68 26.17 -2.04 -2.09
CA VAL A 68 27.54 -1.62 -1.86
C VAL A 68 28.04 -1.05 -3.18
N LEU A 69 28.08 0.28 -3.27
CA LEU A 69 28.84 0.97 -4.30
C LEU A 69 30.31 0.68 -4.02
N SER A 70 30.76 -0.49 -4.49
CA SER A 70 32.13 -0.93 -4.46
C SER A 70 32.77 -0.56 -5.79
N GLY A 71 33.78 0.32 -5.72
CA GLY A 71 34.88 0.34 -6.67
C GLY A 71 34.83 1.41 -7.75
N GLY A 72 35.76 2.36 -7.65
CA GLY A 72 36.15 3.27 -8.72
C GLY A 72 37.27 4.21 -8.31
N GLU A 73 38.29 3.72 -7.61
CA GLU A 73 39.61 4.37 -7.63
C GLU A 73 40.24 4.13 -9.02
N GLY A 74 40.72 5.20 -9.65
CA GLY A 74 41.39 5.20 -10.94
C GLY A 74 41.69 6.61 -11.40
#